data_AF-A0AAP4C090-F1
#
_entry.id   AF-A0AAP4C090-F1
#
_cell.length_a   1.000
_cell.length_b   1.000
_cell.length_c   1.000
_cell.angle_alpha   90.00
_cell.angle_beta   90.00
_cell.angle_gamma   90.00
#
_symmetry.space_group_name_H-M   'P 1'
#
loop_
_entity.id
_entity.type
_entity.pdbx_description
1 polymer ?
#
loop_
_entity_poly.entity_id
_entity_poly.type
_entity_poly.pdbx_seq_one_letter_code
_entity_poly.pdbx_strand_id
1 'polypeptide(L)'
;MTQYEARQPGTPDPLSDGSQPADRSAVVTLWFLDAADQPAQILANNPVADRGFGRKYLAQMYPSAPITLLGQFPLNRSAQVSAEEYYIGAYPGITVVQTIIDDALELSKLSPRLRESLPAQDVYAFAFNGETGFGGIAHWHEGELYRSLTATRYATFENEGLPDGFEAPLWAGERSPQLGGIALPFAPADLLADAHKAWLGIDFSAEGPDIDVVGFALDGRPEPKFARGRTGGSHALVETTEKTENYDDYENHAANAEQSSITSTFMTGATTTARIVGKLGKVAARQTRTGWAKLREQLRHLDRN
;
A
#
# COMPACT_ATOMS: atom_id res chain seq x y z
N MET A 1 -1.77 3.90 -0.18
CA MET A 1 -3.21 4.23 -0.04
C MET A 1 -3.65 4.97 -1.29
N THR A 2 -4.46 4.34 -2.14
CA THR A 2 -5.14 5.03 -3.24
C THR A 2 -5.89 6.22 -2.64
N GLN A 3 -5.61 7.43 -3.12
CA GLN A 3 -6.10 8.67 -2.52
C GLN A 3 -7.58 8.54 -2.11
N TYR A 4 -7.90 8.92 -0.88
CA TYR A 4 -9.27 9.27 -0.48
C TYR A 4 -9.64 10.59 -1.13
N GLU A 5 -9.67 10.64 -2.46
CA GLU A 5 -10.35 11.75 -3.10
C GLU A 5 -11.84 11.58 -2.82
N ALA A 6 -12.43 12.63 -2.23
CA ALA A 6 -13.87 12.77 -2.20
C ALA A 6 -14.37 12.55 -3.63
N ARG A 7 -15.15 11.49 -3.83
CA ARG A 7 -15.66 11.12 -5.15
C ARG A 7 -16.30 12.35 -5.78
N GLN A 8 -15.94 12.66 -7.03
CA GLN A 8 -16.54 13.79 -7.74
C GLN A 8 -18.08 13.66 -7.70
N PRO A 9 -18.80 14.73 -7.33
CA PRO A 9 -20.26 14.71 -7.26
C PRO A 9 -20.86 14.17 -8.57
N GLY A 10 -21.68 13.12 -8.49
CA GLY A 10 -22.36 12.53 -9.65
C GLY A 10 -21.71 11.28 -10.24
N THR A 11 -20.57 10.81 -9.70
CA THR A 11 -20.04 9.47 -10.06
C THR A 11 -20.97 8.39 -9.50
N PRO A 12 -21.57 7.52 -10.33
CA PRO A 12 -22.45 6.46 -9.84
C PRO A 12 -21.71 5.54 -8.87
N ASP A 13 -22.33 5.23 -7.74
CA ASP A 13 -21.80 4.21 -6.84
C ASP A 13 -21.80 2.84 -7.53
N PRO A 14 -20.70 2.09 -7.41
CA PRO A 14 -20.48 0.89 -8.20
C PRO A 14 -21.41 -0.27 -7.77
N LEU A 15 -22.08 -0.14 -6.61
CA LEU A 15 -23.01 -1.11 -6.04
C LEU A 15 -24.23 -0.39 -5.46
N SER A 16 -25.25 -0.13 -6.28
CA SER A 16 -26.48 0.59 -5.88
C SER A 16 -27.65 -0.32 -5.51
N ASP A 17 -27.51 -1.63 -5.70
CA ASP A 17 -28.56 -2.64 -5.46
C ASP A 17 -28.55 -3.21 -4.03
N GLY A 18 -27.58 -2.82 -3.19
CA GLY A 18 -27.42 -3.32 -1.82
C GLY A 18 -26.80 -4.72 -1.74
N SER A 19 -26.35 -5.29 -2.86
CA SER A 19 -25.66 -6.58 -2.88
C SER A 19 -24.27 -6.48 -2.24
N GLN A 20 -23.78 -7.60 -1.70
CA GLN A 20 -22.38 -7.67 -1.26
C GLN A 20 -21.44 -7.54 -2.47
N PRO A 21 -20.29 -6.86 -2.33
CA PRO A 21 -19.32 -6.77 -3.41
C PRO A 21 -18.77 -8.17 -3.73
N ALA A 22 -18.62 -8.47 -5.02
CA ALA A 22 -17.99 -9.73 -5.46
C ALA A 22 -16.51 -9.80 -5.05
N ASP A 23 -15.83 -8.65 -5.11
CA ASP A 23 -14.51 -8.46 -4.53
C ASP A 23 -14.64 -7.96 -3.09
N ARG A 24 -14.27 -8.83 -2.15
CA ARG A 24 -14.34 -8.54 -0.70
C ARG A 24 -13.00 -8.06 -0.16
N SER A 25 -11.99 -7.94 -1.04
CA SER A 25 -10.68 -7.52 -0.64
C SER A 25 -10.66 -6.02 -0.37
N ALA A 26 -9.78 -5.60 0.54
CA ALA A 26 -9.53 -4.20 0.79
C ALA A 26 -8.07 -3.98 1.15
N VAL A 27 -7.58 -2.78 0.86
CA VAL A 27 -6.35 -2.28 1.48
C VAL A 27 -6.70 -1.96 2.92
N VAL A 28 -6.02 -2.63 3.86
CA VAL A 28 -6.20 -2.43 5.29
C VAL A 28 -4.92 -1.82 5.86
N THR A 29 -5.09 -0.70 6.58
CA THR A 29 -4.03 -0.01 7.30
C THR A 29 -4.26 -0.18 8.79
N LEU A 30 -3.34 -0.86 9.45
CA LEU A 30 -3.31 -1.05 10.89
C LEU A 30 -2.36 -0.05 11.51
N TRP A 31 -2.82 0.60 12.58
CA TRP A 31 -2.04 1.49 13.42
C TRP A 31 -1.97 0.91 14.82
N PHE A 32 -0.76 0.63 15.29
CA PHE A 32 -0.46 0.16 16.64
C PHE A 32 0.10 1.34 17.42
N LEU A 33 -0.62 1.77 18.45
CA LEU A 33 -0.26 2.92 19.27
C LEU A 33 0.00 2.48 20.71
N ASP A 34 1.19 2.82 21.19
CA ASP A 34 1.62 2.71 22.58
C ASP A 34 2.26 4.04 23.04
N ALA A 35 1.81 5.14 22.42
CA ALA A 35 2.34 6.48 22.65
C ALA A 35 1.47 7.26 23.64
N ALA A 36 2.12 7.90 24.61
CA ALA A 36 1.46 8.84 25.51
C ALA A 36 1.12 10.19 24.82
N ASP A 37 1.84 10.52 23.74
CA ASP A 37 1.67 11.76 22.98
C ASP A 37 0.74 11.58 21.77
N GLN A 38 0.20 12.70 21.27
CA GLN A 38 -0.70 12.70 20.12
C GLN A 38 0.01 12.20 18.83
N PRO A 39 -0.56 11.25 18.06
CA PRO A 39 0.12 10.63 16.93
C PRO A 39 0.62 11.60 15.87
N ALA A 40 -0.21 12.59 15.52
CA ALA A 40 0.16 13.64 14.58
C ALA A 40 1.43 14.41 14.98
N GLN A 41 1.65 14.64 16.29
CA GLN A 41 2.84 15.35 16.77
C GLN A 41 4.10 14.48 16.66
N ILE A 42 3.99 13.19 16.96
CA ILE A 42 5.09 12.24 16.81
C ILE A 42 5.52 12.15 15.36
N LEU A 43 4.57 11.98 14.44
CA LEU A 43 4.87 11.85 13.01
C LEU A 43 5.44 13.15 12.42
N ALA A 44 4.94 14.31 12.85
CA ALA A 44 5.50 15.60 12.44
C ALA A 44 6.96 15.79 12.88
N ASN A 45 7.31 15.27 14.07
CA ASN A 45 8.67 15.37 14.62
C ASN A 45 9.61 14.25 14.17
N ASN A 46 9.06 13.13 13.67
CA ASN A 46 9.80 11.95 13.24
C ASN A 46 9.38 11.55 11.83
N PRO A 47 9.75 12.32 10.79
CA PRO A 47 9.20 12.13 9.45
C PRO A 47 9.72 10.88 8.72
N VAL A 48 10.79 10.24 9.21
CA VAL A 48 11.43 9.08 8.57
C VAL A 48 11.19 7.83 9.38
N ALA A 49 10.70 6.76 8.74
CA ALA A 49 10.44 5.49 9.40
C ALA A 49 11.73 4.68 9.62
N ASP A 50 11.75 3.85 10.68
CA ASP A 50 12.82 2.87 10.89
C ASP A 50 12.82 1.81 9.77
N ARG A 51 13.88 1.82 8.97
CA ARG A 51 14.07 0.93 7.81
C ARG A 51 14.30 -0.53 8.20
N GLY A 52 14.90 -0.78 9.37
CA GLY A 52 15.20 -2.11 9.85
C GLY A 52 14.02 -2.81 10.52
N PHE A 53 13.06 -2.04 11.03
CA PHE A 53 11.91 -2.56 11.77
C PHE A 53 11.03 -3.47 10.91
N GLY A 54 10.60 -2.99 9.74
CA GLY A 54 9.65 -3.73 8.89
C GLY A 54 10.15 -5.11 8.48
N ARG A 55 11.45 -5.24 8.18
CA ARG A 55 12.07 -6.53 7.86
C ARG A 55 12.05 -7.49 9.05
N LYS A 56 12.35 -7.01 10.26
CA LYS A 56 12.32 -7.81 11.49
C LYS A 56 10.89 -8.25 11.82
N TYR A 57 9.93 -7.33 11.73
CA TYR A 57 8.51 -7.59 11.90
C TYR A 57 8.03 -8.71 10.94
N LEU A 58 8.33 -8.57 9.64
CA LEU A 58 7.93 -9.56 8.65
C LEU A 58 8.63 -10.91 8.83
N ALA A 59 9.89 -10.93 9.27
CA ALA A 59 10.60 -12.17 9.56
C ALA A 59 10.02 -12.92 10.76
N GLN A 60 9.50 -12.21 11.77
CA GLN A 60 8.78 -12.83 12.89
C GLN A 60 7.41 -13.32 12.46
N MET A 61 6.68 -12.50 11.71
CA MET A 61 5.35 -12.80 11.23
C MET A 61 5.35 -13.94 10.21
N TYR A 62 6.31 -13.98 9.29
CA TYR A 62 6.39 -14.95 8.20
C TYR A 62 7.81 -15.54 8.10
N PRO A 63 8.22 -16.44 9.02
CA PRO A 63 9.61 -16.90 9.14
C PRO A 63 10.18 -17.62 7.91
N SER A 64 9.31 -18.16 7.05
CA SER A 64 9.71 -18.88 5.84
C SER A 64 9.52 -18.08 4.56
N ALA A 65 8.98 -16.86 4.63
CA ALA A 65 8.73 -16.04 3.46
C ALA A 65 10.02 -15.35 2.98
N PRO A 66 10.28 -15.30 1.66
CA PRO A 66 11.33 -14.45 1.12
C PRO A 66 10.92 -12.99 1.23
N ILE A 67 11.66 -12.19 2.02
CA ILE A 67 11.37 -10.76 2.20
C ILE A 67 12.22 -9.96 1.22
N THR A 68 11.56 -9.27 0.29
CA THR A 68 12.16 -8.39 -0.71
C THR A 68 11.86 -6.94 -0.38
N LEU A 69 12.88 -6.07 -0.29
CA LEU A 69 12.69 -4.64 -0.10
C LEU A 69 12.21 -3.97 -1.40
N LEU A 70 11.13 -3.19 -1.36
CA LEU A 70 10.56 -2.48 -2.50
C LEU A 70 10.88 -0.99 -2.56
N GLY A 71 11.26 -0.38 -1.43
CA GLY A 71 11.65 1.04 -1.34
C GLY A 71 10.95 1.80 -0.22
N GLN A 72 11.16 3.11 -0.18
CA GLN A 72 10.47 4.05 0.72
C GLN A 72 9.40 4.81 -0.05
N PHE A 73 8.24 5.00 0.56
CA PHE A 73 7.08 5.61 -0.07
C PHE A 73 6.29 6.45 0.93
N PRO A 74 5.68 7.58 0.52
CA PRO A 74 4.70 8.29 1.33
C PRO A 74 3.37 7.51 1.37
N LEU A 75 2.91 7.05 2.52
CA LEU A 75 1.73 6.18 2.69
C LEU A 75 0.46 6.75 2.03
N ASN A 76 0.25 8.06 2.20
CA ASN A 76 -0.85 8.88 1.67
C ASN A 76 -0.80 9.06 0.14
N ARG A 77 0.36 8.83 -0.51
CA ARG A 77 0.56 9.01 -1.95
C ARG A 77 1.12 7.76 -2.66
N SER A 78 1.28 6.66 -1.92
CA SER A 78 1.79 5.39 -2.45
C SER A 78 0.81 4.77 -3.43
N ALA A 79 1.35 4.15 -4.48
CA ALA A 79 0.60 3.36 -5.44
C ALA A 79 -0.23 2.25 -4.76
N GLN A 80 -1.16 1.67 -5.52
CA GLN A 80 -2.02 0.60 -5.05
C GLN A 80 -1.18 -0.60 -4.59
N VAL A 81 -1.37 -0.98 -3.32
CA VAL A 81 -0.71 -2.13 -2.69
C VAL A 81 -1.09 -3.39 -3.47
N SER A 82 -0.12 -4.23 -3.83
CA SER A 82 -0.42 -5.54 -4.40
C SER A 82 -0.67 -6.58 -3.30
N ALA A 83 -1.34 -7.67 -3.66
CA ALA A 83 -1.31 -8.89 -2.87
C ALA A 83 0.15 -9.26 -2.52
N GLU A 84 0.37 -9.71 -1.28
CA GLU A 84 1.68 -10.08 -0.73
C GLU A 84 2.67 -8.93 -0.51
N GLU A 85 2.21 -7.68 -0.64
CA GLU A 85 2.99 -6.49 -0.29
C GLU A 85 2.58 -5.93 1.09
N TYR A 86 3.58 -5.42 1.79
CA TYR A 86 3.45 -4.79 3.10
C TYR A 86 4.16 -3.44 3.08
N TYR A 87 3.47 -2.41 3.52
CA TYR A 87 4.03 -1.08 3.71
C TYR A 87 4.06 -0.79 5.20
N ILE A 88 5.27 -0.63 5.75
CA ILE A 88 5.48 -0.56 7.19
C ILE A 88 6.24 0.70 7.56
N GLY A 89 5.67 1.49 8.47
CA GLY A 89 6.33 2.63 9.11
C GLY A 89 6.44 2.39 10.60
N ALA A 90 7.60 2.64 11.19
CA ALA A 90 7.78 2.54 12.63
C ALA A 90 8.39 3.84 13.15
N TYR A 91 7.75 4.37 14.19
CA TYR A 91 8.04 5.64 14.84
C TYR A 91 7.99 5.44 16.36
N PRO A 92 8.46 6.39 17.17
CA PRO A 92 8.35 6.29 18.63
C PRO A 92 6.90 6.05 19.07
N GLY A 93 6.60 4.87 19.62
CA GLY A 93 5.27 4.50 20.12
C GLY A 93 4.18 4.31 19.04
N ILE A 94 4.52 4.36 17.75
CA ILE A 94 3.56 4.19 16.66
C ILE A 94 4.14 3.25 15.61
N THR A 95 3.41 2.21 15.26
CA THR A 95 3.70 1.40 14.08
C THR A 95 2.51 1.38 13.15
N VAL A 96 2.74 1.59 11.85
CA VAL A 96 1.74 1.46 10.81
C VAL A 96 2.09 0.28 9.90
N VAL A 97 1.10 -0.56 9.59
CA VAL A 97 1.22 -1.70 8.68
C VAL A 97 0.06 -1.65 7.70
N GLN A 98 0.35 -1.49 6.41
CA GLN A 98 -0.64 -1.54 5.33
C GLN A 98 -0.42 -2.76 4.44
N THR A 99 -1.48 -3.51 4.16
CA THR A 99 -1.49 -4.68 3.27
C THR A 99 -2.88 -4.90 2.67
N ILE A 100 -3.04 -5.89 1.79
CA ILE A 100 -4.35 -6.35 1.31
C ILE A 100 -4.87 -7.48 2.20
N ILE A 101 -6.17 -7.41 2.54
CA ILE A 101 -6.91 -8.50 3.18
C ILE A 101 -8.01 -8.94 2.23
N ASP A 102 -8.05 -10.24 1.92
CA ASP A 102 -8.96 -10.83 0.91
C ASP A 102 -10.44 -10.76 1.29
N ASP A 103 -10.75 -10.84 2.59
CA ASP A 103 -12.10 -10.66 3.12
C ASP A 103 -12.06 -9.67 4.28
N ALA A 104 -12.33 -8.40 3.96
CA ALA A 104 -12.27 -7.29 4.91
C ALA A 104 -13.65 -6.82 5.38
N LEU A 105 -14.74 -7.54 5.05
CA LEU A 105 -16.09 -7.05 5.34
C LEU A 105 -16.40 -6.94 6.82
N GLU A 106 -15.73 -7.69 7.70
CA GLU A 106 -15.95 -7.63 9.15
C GLU A 106 -14.59 -7.41 9.84
N LEU A 107 -14.28 -6.15 10.16
CA LEU A 107 -12.99 -5.81 10.76
C LEU A 107 -12.90 -6.30 12.20
N SER A 108 -14.01 -6.48 12.93
CA SER A 108 -13.97 -7.08 14.27
C SER A 108 -13.38 -8.49 14.27
N LYS A 109 -13.49 -9.21 13.15
CA LYS A 109 -12.98 -10.57 12.96
C LYS A 109 -11.60 -10.62 12.31
N LEU A 110 -10.91 -9.48 12.25
CA LEU A 110 -9.54 -9.41 11.77
C LEU A 110 -8.68 -10.46 12.47
N SER A 111 -7.88 -11.18 11.68
CA SER A 111 -7.01 -12.24 12.17
C SER A 111 -6.19 -11.77 13.39
N PRO A 112 -6.23 -12.50 14.53
CA PRO A 112 -5.41 -12.17 15.70
C PRO A 112 -3.92 -12.09 15.36
N ARG A 113 -3.45 -12.86 14.37
CA ARG A 113 -2.06 -12.79 13.91
C ARG A 113 -1.68 -11.39 13.41
N LEU A 114 -2.58 -10.68 12.73
CA LEU A 114 -2.36 -9.31 12.29
C LEU A 114 -2.69 -8.32 13.39
N ARG A 115 -3.83 -8.47 14.07
CA ARG A 115 -4.31 -7.53 15.10
C ARG A 115 -3.42 -7.48 16.33
N GLU A 116 -2.82 -8.61 16.73
CA GLU A 116 -1.98 -8.75 17.93
C GLU A 116 -0.50 -8.95 17.57
N SER A 117 -0.11 -8.59 16.34
CA SER A 117 1.26 -8.75 15.86
C SER A 117 2.27 -7.89 16.63
N LEU A 118 1.79 -6.82 17.26
CA LEU A 118 2.56 -5.90 18.10
C LEU A 118 1.75 -5.56 19.36
N PRO A 119 2.42 -5.39 20.51
CA PRO A 119 1.77 -4.82 21.69
C PRO A 119 1.42 -3.36 21.42
N ALA A 120 0.21 -2.97 21.78
CA ALA A 120 -0.30 -1.61 21.69
C ALA A 120 -1.46 -1.42 22.68
N GLN A 121 -1.59 -0.21 23.21
CA GLN A 121 -2.78 0.18 23.96
C GLN A 121 -3.97 0.34 23.02
N ASP A 122 -3.76 1.00 21.88
CA ASP A 122 -4.77 1.21 20.85
C ASP A 122 -4.35 0.60 19.52
N VAL A 123 -5.27 -0.15 18.90
CA VAL A 123 -5.13 -0.62 17.53
C VAL A 123 -6.26 -0.04 16.70
N TYR A 124 -5.92 0.69 15.64
CA TYR A 124 -6.89 1.19 14.66
C TYR A 124 -6.72 0.46 13.34
N ALA A 125 -7.83 0.01 12.74
CA ALA A 125 -7.85 -0.50 11.38
C ALA A 125 -8.67 0.44 10.48
N PHE A 126 -8.14 0.75 9.31
CA PHE A 126 -8.83 1.46 8.25
C PHE A 126 -8.81 0.60 7.00
N ALA A 127 -9.98 0.24 6.49
CA ALA A 127 -10.11 -0.59 5.29
C ALA A 127 -10.75 0.19 4.15
N PHE A 128 -10.23 0.05 2.94
CA PHE A 128 -10.78 0.72 1.78
C PHE A 128 -10.59 -0.08 0.49
N ASN A 129 -11.64 -0.09 -0.34
CA ASN A 129 -11.57 -0.54 -1.72
C ASN A 129 -12.30 0.48 -2.60
N GLY A 130 -11.51 1.24 -3.38
CA GLY A 130 -12.03 2.30 -4.25
C GLY A 130 -12.84 1.80 -5.44
N GLU A 131 -12.64 0.55 -5.86
CA GLU A 131 -13.40 -0.05 -6.97
C GLU A 131 -14.84 -0.37 -6.58
N THR A 132 -15.04 -0.84 -5.34
CA THR A 132 -16.36 -1.22 -4.81
C THR A 132 -17.01 -0.12 -3.97
N GLY A 133 -16.27 0.95 -3.64
CA GLY A 133 -16.72 1.98 -2.71
C GLY A 133 -16.84 1.49 -1.26
N PHE A 134 -16.26 0.32 -0.95
CA PHE A 134 -16.19 -0.23 0.38
C PHE A 134 -15.23 0.59 1.25
N GLY A 135 -15.65 0.86 2.47
CA GLY A 135 -14.81 1.44 3.50
C GLY A 135 -15.19 0.91 4.87
N GLY A 136 -14.23 0.87 5.77
CA GLY A 136 -14.50 0.57 7.17
C GLY A 136 -13.43 1.06 8.12
N ILE A 137 -13.82 1.12 9.38
CA ILE A 137 -12.98 1.49 10.51
C ILE A 137 -13.18 0.48 11.63
N ALA A 138 -12.12 0.21 12.39
CA ALA A 138 -12.22 -0.50 13.65
C ALA A 138 -11.21 0.05 14.66
N HIS A 139 -11.58 -0.01 15.93
CA HIS A 139 -10.76 0.41 17.06
C HIS A 139 -10.83 -0.65 18.15
N TRP A 140 -9.66 -1.12 18.56
CA TRP A 140 -9.47 -1.91 19.77
C TRP A 140 -8.71 -1.09 20.79
N HIS A 141 -9.17 -1.12 22.04
CA HIS A 141 -8.50 -0.52 23.19
C HIS A 141 -8.20 -1.61 24.21
N GLU A 142 -6.94 -1.73 24.62
CA GLU A 142 -6.45 -2.78 25.52
C GLU A 142 -6.85 -4.20 25.07
N GLY A 143 -6.88 -4.42 23.76
CA GLY A 143 -7.23 -5.70 23.14
C GLY A 143 -8.74 -5.94 22.96
N GLU A 144 -9.59 -5.13 23.57
CA GLU A 144 -11.05 -5.23 23.47
C GLU A 144 -11.59 -4.37 22.33
N LEU A 145 -12.57 -4.88 21.58
CA LEU A 145 -13.19 -4.12 20.50
C LEU A 145 -14.03 -2.99 21.07
N TYR A 146 -13.69 -1.75 20.72
CA TYR A 146 -14.43 -0.56 21.12
C TYR A 146 -15.45 -0.12 20.06
N ARG A 147 -15.04 -0.11 18.78
CA ARG A 147 -15.88 0.31 17.65
C ARG A 147 -15.50 -0.46 16.38
N SER A 148 -16.48 -0.89 15.59
CA SER A 148 -16.26 -1.35 14.22
C SER A 148 -17.42 -0.98 13.31
N LEU A 149 -17.13 -0.41 12.15
CA LEU A 149 -18.13 -0.07 11.13
C LEU A 149 -17.54 -0.33 9.76
N THR A 150 -18.19 -1.17 8.97
CA THR A 150 -17.80 -1.44 7.58
C THR A 150 -19.03 -1.38 6.68
N ALA A 151 -18.87 -0.76 5.51
CA ALA A 151 -19.98 -0.56 4.60
C ALA A 151 -19.53 -0.22 3.18
N THR A 152 -20.42 -0.43 2.22
CA THR A 152 -20.49 0.38 1.00
C THR A 152 -21.53 1.49 1.21
N ARG A 153 -21.77 2.33 0.21
CA ARG A 153 -22.85 3.33 0.30
C ARG A 153 -24.24 2.71 0.50
N TYR A 154 -24.48 1.46 0.10
CA TYR A 154 -25.82 0.84 0.07
C TYR A 154 -25.94 -0.42 0.94
N ALA A 155 -24.86 -0.88 1.56
CA ALA A 155 -24.87 -2.05 2.41
C ALA A 155 -23.95 -1.82 3.61
N THR A 156 -24.49 -2.04 4.81
CA THR A 156 -23.70 -2.14 6.04
C THR A 156 -23.40 -3.61 6.29
N PHE A 157 -22.13 -3.94 6.51
CA PHE A 157 -21.70 -5.32 6.79
C PHE A 157 -21.43 -5.53 8.27
N GLU A 158 -20.94 -4.49 8.95
CA GLU A 158 -20.63 -4.50 10.36
C GLU A 158 -20.97 -3.14 10.98
N ASN A 159 -21.53 -3.15 12.19
CA ASN A 159 -21.79 -1.94 12.97
C ASN A 159 -21.81 -2.31 14.47
N GLU A 160 -20.62 -2.55 15.02
CA GLU A 160 -20.40 -2.99 16.39
C GLU A 160 -19.87 -1.83 17.25
N GLY A 161 -20.24 -1.81 18.52
CA GLY A 161 -19.88 -0.74 19.45
C GLY A 161 -20.71 0.54 19.29
N LEU A 162 -20.43 1.53 20.12
CA LEU A 162 -21.14 2.82 20.10
C LEU A 162 -20.44 3.80 19.16
N PRO A 163 -21.18 4.53 18.29
CA PRO A 163 -20.60 5.56 17.45
C PRO A 163 -19.81 6.59 18.25
N ASP A 164 -18.65 6.97 17.73
CA ASP A 164 -17.83 8.03 18.31
C ASP A 164 -18.37 9.41 17.91
N GLY A 165 -17.97 10.47 18.64
CA GLY A 165 -18.49 11.83 18.44
C GLY A 165 -18.26 12.39 17.04
N PHE A 166 -17.16 11.98 16.38
CA PHE A 166 -16.87 12.40 15.01
C PHE A 166 -17.85 11.82 13.98
N GLU A 167 -18.58 10.74 14.32
CA GLU A 167 -19.56 10.14 13.42
C GLU A 167 -20.88 10.93 13.35
N ALA A 168 -21.17 11.79 14.33
CA ALA A 168 -22.46 12.49 14.39
C ALA A 168 -22.79 13.31 13.12
N PRO A 169 -21.87 14.11 12.54
CA PRO A 169 -22.12 14.82 11.28
C PRO A 169 -22.31 13.90 10.07
N LEU A 170 -21.66 12.72 10.07
CA LEU A 170 -21.82 11.70 9.04
C LEU A 170 -23.25 11.16 9.08
N TRP A 171 -23.72 10.73 10.25
CA TRP A 171 -25.08 10.20 10.46
C TRP A 171 -26.17 11.24 10.20
N ALA A 172 -25.90 12.52 10.48
CA ALA A 172 -26.79 13.63 10.15
C ALA A 172 -26.86 13.96 8.65
N GLY A 173 -25.98 13.35 7.82
CA GLY A 173 -25.91 13.61 6.38
C GLY A 173 -25.35 14.99 6.04
N GLU A 174 -24.46 15.52 6.88
CA GLU A 174 -23.81 16.83 6.69
C GLU A 174 -22.54 16.74 5.85
N ARG A 175 -21.98 15.53 5.68
CA ARG A 175 -20.69 15.29 5.03
C ARG A 175 -20.79 14.95 3.55
N SER A 176 -21.88 14.30 3.14
CA SER A 176 -22.11 13.95 1.74
C SER A 176 -23.56 14.24 1.33
N PRO A 177 -23.85 14.34 0.01
CA PRO A 177 -25.22 14.40 -0.48
C PRO A 177 -26.04 13.21 0.03
N GLN A 178 -27.28 13.47 0.43
CA GLN A 178 -28.22 12.43 0.83
C GLN A 178 -28.88 11.83 -0.41
N LEU A 179 -28.68 10.52 -0.62
CA LEU A 179 -29.24 9.80 -1.76
C LEU A 179 -30.63 9.23 -1.49
N GLY A 180 -31.03 9.13 -0.22
CA GLY A 180 -32.28 8.52 0.22
C GLY A 180 -32.30 6.99 0.07
N GLY A 181 -33.48 6.39 0.30
CA GLY A 181 -33.65 4.94 0.20
C GLY A 181 -32.87 4.18 1.27
N ILE A 182 -32.17 3.12 0.85
CA ILE A 182 -31.32 2.28 1.73
C ILE A 182 -29.88 2.79 1.85
N ALA A 183 -29.53 3.87 1.15
CA ALA A 183 -28.18 4.39 1.15
C ALA A 183 -27.82 5.00 2.52
N LEU A 184 -26.56 4.81 2.94
CA LEU A 184 -26.01 5.53 4.07
C LEU A 184 -26.07 7.06 3.84
N PRO A 185 -26.18 7.87 4.90
CA PRO A 185 -26.19 9.33 4.77
C PRO A 185 -24.81 9.91 4.39
N PHE A 186 -23.76 9.09 4.40
CA PHE A 186 -22.38 9.46 4.06
C PHE A 186 -21.69 8.42 3.17
N ALA A 187 -20.62 8.83 2.48
CA ALA A 187 -19.78 7.91 1.73
C ALA A 187 -18.77 7.25 2.68
N PRO A 188 -18.49 5.94 2.57
CA PRO A 188 -17.49 5.28 3.42
C PRO A 188 -16.12 5.96 3.40
N ALA A 189 -15.72 6.61 2.31
CA ALA A 189 -14.47 7.41 2.27
C ALA A 189 -14.48 8.60 3.26
N ASP A 190 -15.63 9.25 3.47
CA ASP A 190 -15.76 10.36 4.42
C ASP A 190 -15.65 9.86 5.87
N LEU A 191 -16.17 8.66 6.16
CA LEU A 191 -15.98 7.98 7.45
C LEU A 191 -14.50 7.79 7.75
N LEU A 192 -13.72 7.30 6.78
CA LEU A 192 -12.28 7.09 6.97
C LEU A 192 -11.54 8.42 7.15
N ALA A 193 -11.88 9.45 6.38
CA ALA A 193 -11.26 10.76 6.50
C ALA A 193 -11.49 11.38 7.89
N ASP A 194 -12.72 11.30 8.41
CA ASP A 194 -13.06 11.86 9.72
C ASP A 194 -12.47 11.02 10.86
N ALA A 195 -12.45 9.68 10.72
CA ALA A 195 -11.84 8.79 11.71
C ALA A 195 -10.31 8.99 11.82
N HIS A 196 -9.59 9.16 10.70
CA HIS A 196 -8.15 9.48 10.76
C HIS A 196 -7.89 10.79 11.51
N LYS A 197 -8.71 11.82 11.28
CA LYS A 197 -8.61 13.10 11.98
C LYS A 197 -8.93 12.95 13.45
N ALA A 198 -9.99 12.23 13.80
CA ALA A 198 -10.43 12.06 15.17
C ALA A 198 -9.47 11.20 16.00
N TRP A 199 -9.03 10.06 15.47
CA TRP A 199 -8.22 9.08 16.21
C TRP A 199 -6.72 9.35 16.14
N LEU A 200 -6.21 9.80 14.99
CA LEU A 200 -4.78 10.01 14.79
C LEU A 200 -4.39 11.50 14.81
N GLY A 201 -5.33 12.41 14.59
CA GLY A 201 -5.05 13.84 14.42
C GLY A 201 -4.42 14.17 13.06
N ILE A 202 -4.51 13.27 12.08
CA ILE A 202 -3.81 13.39 10.80
C ILE A 202 -4.82 13.60 9.68
N ASP A 203 -4.51 14.55 8.79
CA ASP A 203 -5.18 14.67 7.50
C ASP A 203 -4.43 13.83 6.46
N PHE A 204 -5.09 12.82 5.88
CA PHE A 204 -4.50 11.96 4.84
C PHE A 204 -4.81 12.44 3.41
N SER A 205 -5.39 13.63 3.24
CA SER A 205 -5.58 14.23 1.93
C SER A 205 -4.24 14.56 1.25
N ALA A 206 -4.29 14.94 -0.02
CA ALA A 206 -3.09 15.35 -0.77
C ALA A 206 -2.34 16.52 -0.12
N GLU A 207 -3.04 17.35 0.65
CA GLU A 207 -2.48 18.50 1.38
C GLU A 207 -1.92 18.13 2.77
N GLY A 208 -2.20 16.92 3.24
CA GLY A 208 -1.70 16.37 4.50
C GLY A 208 -0.20 16.02 4.50
N PRO A 209 0.38 15.75 5.68
CA PRO A 209 1.78 15.35 5.78
C PRO A 209 2.05 14.00 5.11
N ASP A 210 3.22 13.88 4.49
CA ASP A 210 3.69 12.59 3.97
C ASP A 210 4.14 11.71 5.15
N ILE A 211 3.59 10.50 5.22
CA ILE A 211 3.94 9.51 6.24
C ILE A 211 4.86 8.47 5.59
N ASP A 212 6.15 8.52 5.91
CA ASP A 212 7.15 7.62 5.33
C ASP A 212 6.91 6.15 5.73
N VAL A 213 6.80 5.26 4.75
CA VAL A 213 6.69 3.82 4.96
C VAL A 213 7.65 3.07 4.04
N VAL A 214 8.11 1.92 4.50
CA VAL A 214 8.97 1.02 3.73
C VAL A 214 8.13 -0.11 3.15
N GLY A 215 8.18 -0.27 1.84
CA GLY A 215 7.50 -1.33 1.11
C GLY A 215 8.32 -2.63 1.09
N PHE A 216 7.66 -3.76 1.28
CA PHE A 216 8.21 -5.10 1.22
C PHE A 216 7.29 -6.02 0.42
N ALA A 217 7.85 -7.02 -0.28
CA ALA A 217 7.11 -8.11 -0.90
C ALA A 217 7.51 -9.45 -0.28
N LEU A 218 6.54 -10.37 -0.16
CA LEU A 218 6.73 -11.72 0.38
C LEU A 218 6.72 -12.83 -0.68
N ASP A 219 6.60 -12.48 -1.96
CA ASP A 219 6.38 -13.40 -3.09
C ASP A 219 7.67 -13.92 -3.74
N GLY A 220 8.83 -13.46 -3.24
CA GLY A 220 10.15 -13.86 -3.75
C GLY A 220 10.55 -13.17 -5.06
N ARG A 221 9.85 -12.11 -5.47
CA ARG A 221 10.29 -11.28 -6.59
C ARG A 221 11.66 -10.65 -6.28
N PRO A 222 12.51 -10.41 -7.31
CA PRO A 222 13.80 -9.78 -7.09
C PRO A 222 13.65 -8.33 -6.60
N GLU A 223 14.58 -7.88 -5.74
CA GLU A 223 14.61 -6.49 -5.29
C GLU A 223 14.75 -5.53 -6.48
N PRO A 224 13.97 -4.43 -6.53
CA PRO A 224 14.17 -3.37 -7.50
C PRO A 224 15.59 -2.83 -7.40
N LYS A 225 16.29 -2.75 -8.53
CA LYS A 225 17.59 -2.09 -8.59
C LYS A 225 17.37 -0.58 -8.52
N PHE A 226 17.44 0.00 -7.33
CA PHE A 226 17.54 1.44 -7.22
C PHE A 226 18.84 1.87 -7.87
N ALA A 227 18.75 2.72 -8.89
CA ALA A 227 19.94 3.35 -9.45
C ALA A 227 20.57 4.18 -8.33
N ARG A 228 21.65 3.68 -7.74
CA ARG A 228 22.51 4.47 -6.87
C ARG A 228 22.89 5.69 -7.69
N GLY A 229 22.41 6.87 -7.29
CA GLY A 229 22.68 8.11 -8.00
C GLY A 229 24.18 8.17 -8.27
N ARG A 230 24.57 8.29 -9.54
CA ARG A 230 25.95 8.57 -9.91
C ARG A 230 26.30 9.92 -9.30
N THR A 231 26.94 9.93 -8.14
CA THR A 231 27.74 11.08 -7.72
C THR A 231 28.83 11.24 -8.77
N GLY A 232 28.60 12.12 -9.73
CA GLY A 232 29.58 12.53 -10.72
C GLY A 232 30.71 13.28 -10.03
N GLY A 233 31.70 12.54 -9.53
CA GLY A 233 32.98 13.05 -9.09
C GLY A 233 34.06 12.26 -9.82
N SER A 234 34.62 12.86 -10.87
CA SER A 234 35.79 12.35 -11.57
C SER A 234 36.97 12.22 -10.61
N HIS A 235 37.42 11.00 -10.33
CA HIS A 235 38.82 10.71 -10.01
C HIS A 235 39.17 9.29 -10.44
N ALA A 236 40.45 9.12 -10.75
CA ALA A 236 41.00 8.15 -11.67
C ALA A 236 41.05 6.71 -11.15
N LEU A 237 41.10 5.80 -12.14
CA LEU A 237 41.56 4.42 -12.14
C LEU A 237 42.41 3.98 -10.91
N VAL A 238 41.90 3.00 -10.17
CA VAL A 238 42.72 1.93 -9.59
C VAL A 238 41.96 0.61 -9.72
N GLU A 239 42.60 -0.33 -10.41
CA GLU A 239 42.23 -1.73 -10.56
C GLU A 239 42.53 -2.49 -9.26
N THR A 240 41.55 -3.20 -8.68
CA THR A 240 41.84 -4.34 -7.80
C THR A 240 40.62 -5.26 -7.66
N THR A 241 40.79 -6.45 -8.24
CA THR A 241 40.42 -7.79 -7.77
C THR A 241 39.15 -8.00 -6.93
N GLU A 242 38.31 -8.92 -7.44
CA GLU A 242 37.21 -9.56 -6.75
C GLU A 242 37.55 -9.99 -5.31
N LYS A 243 36.67 -9.63 -4.38
CA LYS A 243 36.39 -10.42 -3.18
C LYS A 243 34.90 -10.33 -2.85
N THR A 244 34.29 -11.50 -2.84
CA THR A 244 33.00 -11.78 -2.23
C THR A 244 33.19 -11.68 -0.72
N GLU A 245 32.82 -10.56 -0.10
CA GLU A 245 32.81 -10.42 1.36
C GLU A 245 31.45 -9.88 1.82
N ASN A 246 30.72 -10.82 2.41
CA ASN A 246 29.89 -10.76 3.62
C ASN A 246 29.21 -9.45 4.01
N TYR A 247 27.90 -9.62 4.24
CA TYR A 247 26.99 -8.83 5.05
C TYR A 247 27.66 -8.27 6.33
N ASP A 248 27.81 -6.95 6.40
CA ASP A 248 27.92 -6.21 7.65
C ASP A 248 27.34 -4.80 7.41
N ASP A 249 26.05 -4.64 7.71
CA ASP A 249 25.26 -3.39 7.60
C ASP A 249 24.96 -2.86 9.02
N TYR A 250 26.02 -2.68 9.80
CA TYR A 250 25.95 -1.83 10.99
C TYR A 250 26.86 -0.62 10.76
N GLU A 251 26.39 0.35 9.97
CA GLU A 251 26.93 1.70 10.02
C GLU A 251 25.90 2.71 10.53
N ASN A 252 26.15 3.10 11.78
CA ASN A 252 26.06 4.46 12.32
C ASN A 252 24.86 5.33 11.94
N HIS A 253 23.92 5.40 12.88
CA HIS A 253 22.98 6.51 13.00
C HIS A 253 23.71 7.82 13.39
N ALA A 254 24.31 8.49 12.41
CA ALA A 254 24.52 9.94 12.42
C ALA A 254 24.99 10.39 11.03
N ALA A 255 24.34 11.42 10.50
CA ALA A 255 24.64 12.14 9.27
C ALA A 255 24.11 11.52 7.95
N ASN A 256 22.86 11.83 7.63
CA ASN A 256 22.55 12.62 6.43
C ASN A 256 21.07 13.02 6.44
N ALA A 257 20.80 14.16 7.06
CA ALA A 257 19.64 14.96 6.73
C ALA A 257 19.96 15.72 5.43
N GLU A 258 19.86 15.06 4.28
CA GLU A 258 19.79 15.75 3.00
C GLU A 258 18.58 15.25 2.22
N GLN A 259 17.67 16.20 2.00
CA GLN A 259 16.44 16.07 1.25
C GLN A 259 16.71 15.47 -0.14
N SER A 260 16.06 14.35 -0.45
CA SER A 260 15.81 13.98 -1.85
C SER A 260 14.30 13.86 -2.05
N SER A 261 13.68 14.98 -2.41
CA SER A 261 12.36 15.00 -3.01
C SER A 261 12.48 14.37 -4.40
N ILE A 262 12.16 13.09 -4.54
CA ILE A 262 12.09 12.44 -5.84
C ILE A 262 10.69 12.68 -6.39
N THR A 263 10.57 13.65 -7.28
CA THR A 263 9.40 13.86 -8.12
C THR A 263 9.33 12.72 -9.14
N SER A 264 8.45 11.74 -8.93
CA SER A 264 8.15 10.73 -9.95
C SER A 264 6.79 11.01 -10.58
N THR A 265 6.83 11.60 -11.76
CA THR A 265 5.73 11.63 -12.73
C THR A 265 5.35 10.19 -13.08
N PHE A 266 4.15 9.75 -12.72
CA PHE A 266 3.57 8.52 -13.27
C PHE A 266 2.36 8.85 -14.14
N MET A 267 2.47 8.37 -15.38
CA MET A 267 1.49 8.43 -16.45
C MET A 267 0.21 7.69 -16.05
N THR A 268 -0.90 8.42 -16.08
CA THR A 268 -2.25 7.86 -16.09
C THR A 268 -2.48 7.05 -17.37
N GLY A 269 -2.98 5.83 -17.21
CA GLY A 269 -3.77 5.15 -18.24
C GLY A 269 -3.09 3.96 -18.95
N ALA A 270 -3.45 2.75 -18.56
CA ALA A 270 -4.35 1.90 -19.36
C ALA A 270 -4.43 0.50 -18.75
N THR A 271 -5.65 0.12 -18.37
CA THR A 271 -6.10 -1.22 -18.02
C THR A 271 -5.72 -2.25 -19.09
N THR A 272 -5.11 -3.38 -18.71
CA THR A 272 -5.37 -4.69 -19.34
C THR A 272 -4.91 -5.81 -18.41
N THR A 273 -5.89 -6.56 -17.93
CA THR A 273 -5.77 -7.83 -17.22
C THR A 273 -5.16 -8.89 -18.15
N ALA A 274 -4.09 -9.57 -17.74
CA ALA A 274 -3.68 -10.82 -18.38
C ALA A 274 -3.09 -11.79 -17.34
N ARG A 275 -3.90 -12.78 -16.96
CA ARG A 275 -3.45 -14.00 -16.28
C ARG A 275 -2.52 -14.76 -17.22
N ILE A 276 -1.31 -15.11 -16.78
CA ILE A 276 -0.46 -16.07 -17.50
C ILE A 276 -0.14 -17.25 -16.58
N VAL A 277 -0.78 -18.36 -16.92
CA VAL A 277 -0.50 -19.74 -16.46
C VAL A 277 0.83 -20.19 -17.06
N GLY A 278 1.68 -20.80 -16.24
CA GLY A 278 3.05 -21.15 -16.61
C GLY A 278 3.22 -22.40 -17.48
N LYS A 279 4.42 -22.53 -18.08
CA LYS A 279 5.39 -23.62 -17.86
C LYS A 279 6.54 -23.54 -18.87
N LEU A 280 7.75 -23.76 -18.32
CA LEU A 280 8.91 -24.47 -18.87
C LEU A 280 9.62 -23.97 -20.14
N GLY A 281 10.95 -23.93 -20.05
CA GLY A 281 11.80 -24.40 -21.14
C GLY A 281 13.09 -23.63 -21.35
N LYS A 282 14.17 -24.11 -20.72
CA LYS A 282 15.56 -23.74 -21.00
C LYS A 282 15.91 -23.95 -22.49
N VAL A 283 16.77 -23.09 -23.05
CA VAL A 283 18.10 -23.46 -23.60
C VAL A 283 18.68 -22.27 -24.40
N ALA A 284 19.93 -21.97 -24.10
CA ALA A 284 20.78 -20.96 -24.69
C ALA A 284 21.42 -21.42 -26.02
N ALA A 285 21.79 -20.45 -26.86
CA ALA A 285 23.04 -20.33 -27.66
C ALA A 285 22.74 -19.53 -28.94
N ARG A 286 23.13 -18.24 -29.01
CA ARG A 286 24.38 -17.70 -29.56
C ARG A 286 24.69 -18.06 -31.02
N GLN A 287 24.71 -16.99 -31.83
CA GLN A 287 25.55 -16.72 -33.03
C GLN A 287 25.27 -17.61 -34.26
N THR A 288 25.07 -17.05 -35.46
CA THR A 288 26.11 -16.36 -36.24
C THR A 288 25.56 -15.31 -37.22
N ARG A 289 26.46 -14.37 -37.56
CA ARG A 289 26.38 -13.37 -38.63
C ARG A 289 26.73 -13.98 -40.00
N THR A 290 26.44 -13.20 -41.04
CA THR A 290 26.98 -13.20 -42.43
C THR A 290 26.45 -14.24 -43.44
N GLY A 291 25.45 -13.80 -44.22
CA GLY A 291 25.68 -13.35 -45.60
C GLY A 291 25.85 -14.42 -46.68
N TRP A 292 24.77 -14.74 -47.39
CA TRP A 292 24.84 -15.21 -48.78
C TRP A 292 23.75 -14.55 -49.62
N ALA A 293 24.13 -13.44 -50.26
CA ALA A 293 23.50 -12.96 -51.47
C ALA A 293 23.79 -13.98 -52.58
N LYS A 294 22.89 -14.96 -52.78
CA LYS A 294 22.89 -15.79 -54.01
C LYS A 294 21.61 -16.57 -54.25
N LEU A 295 20.44 -15.96 -54.05
CA LEU A 295 19.18 -16.46 -54.62
C LEU A 295 18.39 -15.32 -55.29
N ARG A 296 19.13 -14.48 -56.04
CA ARG A 296 18.61 -13.53 -57.03
C ARG A 296 18.34 -14.25 -58.36
N GLU A 297 17.66 -15.39 -58.31
CA GLU A 297 17.37 -16.18 -59.52
C GLU A 297 16.02 -16.91 -59.51
N GLN A 298 15.14 -16.65 -58.53
CA GLN A 298 13.76 -17.19 -58.54
C GLN A 298 12.65 -16.14 -58.55
N LEU A 299 12.97 -14.84 -58.64
CA LEU A 299 12.01 -13.76 -58.92
C LEU A 299 11.69 -13.61 -60.42
N ARG A 300 11.58 -14.71 -61.16
CA ARG A 300 11.19 -14.67 -62.58
C ARG A 300 10.00 -15.54 -62.95
N HIS A 301 9.51 -16.41 -62.07
CA HIS A 301 8.38 -17.26 -62.41
C HIS A 301 7.52 -17.48 -61.16
N LEU A 302 6.49 -16.65 -61.01
CA LEU A 302 5.12 -16.99 -60.56
C LEU A 302 4.38 -15.69 -60.19
N ASP A 303 4.22 -14.84 -61.20
CA ASP A 303 3.03 -13.99 -61.33
C ASP A 303 2.36 -14.45 -62.63
N ARG A 304 1.65 -15.58 -62.54
CA ARG A 304 0.79 -16.12 -63.59
C ARG A 304 -0.15 -17.19 -63.04
N ASN A 305 -1.22 -16.75 -62.38
CA ASN A 305 -2.62 -17.07 -62.70
C ASN A 305 -3.54 -16.56 -61.60
#